data_AF-A0A1V4Y472-F1
#
_entry.id   AF-A0A1V4Y472-F1
#
_cell.length_a   1.000
_cell.length_b   1.000
_cell.length_c   1.000
_cell.angle_alpha   90.00
_cell.angle_beta   90.00
_cell.angle_gamma   90.00
#
_symmetry.space_group_name_H-M   'P 1'
#
loop_
_entity.id
_entity.type
_entity.pdbx_description
1 polymer ?
#
loop_
_entity_poly.entity_id
_entity_poly.type
_entity_poly.pdbx_seq_one_letter_code
_entity_poly.pdbx_strand_id
1 'polypeptide(L)'
;MRKFGLLLIVVAMLAFPLCATAGIIGNVDLKASPSYPPNGYAYFSYPTGYNNWVLDYHVSINDGPWSEAFCVEGQDLTTAEVQYTLLTIDASLSTFGLTALNFLEAAAVADYFRNNYFNNNNYKAGAQLAVWESIFDTDFDLTAGAFRASNEYSDEAVLIWDAVKYNIPAYSNTWALAVNPTIVSGQTVGNTPFQNYLVYNPVPIPGAIWLLGSGLLGLVAVRRRRK
;
A
#
# COMPACT_ATOMS: atom_id res chain seq x y z
N MET A 1 -2.90 41.75 29.42
CA MET A 1 -1.72 41.46 28.58
C MET A 1 -1.39 39.96 28.44
N ARG A 2 -1.35 39.15 29.51
CA ARG A 2 -1.06 37.69 29.43
C ARG A 2 -1.95 36.87 28.45
N LYS A 3 -3.22 37.25 28.27
CA LYS A 3 -4.14 36.56 27.34
C LYS A 3 -3.81 36.77 25.86
N PHE A 4 -3.14 37.87 25.52
CA PHE A 4 -2.78 38.19 24.13
C PHE A 4 -1.57 37.36 23.65
N GLY A 5 -0.59 37.14 24.54
CA GLY A 5 0.56 36.28 24.21
C GLY A 5 0.18 34.81 23.97
N LEU A 6 -0.81 34.30 24.70
CA LEU A 6 -1.28 32.93 24.54
C LEU A 6 -2.04 32.71 23.22
N LEU A 7 -2.78 33.72 22.76
CA LEU A 7 -3.44 33.70 21.45
C LEU A 7 -2.42 33.68 20.31
N LEU A 8 -1.33 34.45 20.45
CA LEU A 8 -0.28 34.58 19.44
C LEU A 8 0.51 33.28 19.26
N ILE A 9 0.72 32.52 20.35
CA ILE A 9 1.34 31.18 20.30
C ILE A 9 0.43 30.19 19.56
N VAL A 10 -0.88 30.20 19.82
CA VAL A 10 -1.83 29.31 19.12
C VAL A 10 -1.90 29.63 17.63
N VAL A 11 -1.93 30.92 17.25
CA VAL A 11 -1.92 31.35 15.85
C VAL A 11 -0.58 30.98 15.19
N ALA A 12 0.55 31.13 15.88
CA ALA A 12 1.85 30.71 15.36
C ALA A 12 1.90 29.19 15.13
N MET A 13 1.38 28.37 16.05
CA MET A 13 1.30 26.91 15.88
C MET A 13 0.36 26.48 14.74
N LEU A 14 -0.64 27.29 14.39
CA LEU A 14 -1.52 27.06 13.23
C LEU A 14 -0.93 27.60 11.91
N ALA A 15 0.01 28.55 11.98
CA ALA A 15 0.63 29.20 10.82
C ALA A 15 1.87 28.47 10.30
N PHE A 16 2.46 27.57 11.08
CA PHE A 16 3.39 26.58 10.53
C PHE A 16 2.53 25.51 9.85
N PRO A 17 2.52 25.41 8.51
CA PRO A 17 2.08 24.18 7.90
C PRO A 17 2.97 23.11 8.51
N LEU A 18 2.40 22.26 9.36
CA LEU A 18 2.93 20.94 9.56
C LEU A 18 2.85 20.33 8.17
N CYS A 19 3.88 20.54 7.37
CA CYS A 19 4.14 19.77 6.17
C CYS A 19 4.37 18.37 6.69
N ALA A 20 3.28 17.67 7.02
CA ALA A 20 3.28 16.24 7.12
C ALA A 20 3.74 15.81 5.74
N THR A 21 5.01 15.45 5.65
CA THR A 21 5.56 14.67 4.55
C THR A 21 4.83 13.33 4.60
N ALA A 22 3.57 13.33 4.17
CA ALA A 22 2.79 12.13 3.95
C ALA A 22 3.58 11.34 2.90
N GLY A 23 3.95 10.13 3.29
CA GLY A 23 4.90 9.29 2.59
C GLY A 23 5.19 8.06 3.44
N ILE A 24 5.49 8.24 4.74
CA ILE A 24 5.60 7.14 5.72
C ILE A 24 4.40 7.18 6.67
N ILE A 25 3.67 6.06 6.75
CA ILE A 25 2.60 5.82 7.73
C ILE A 25 3.22 5.33 9.06
N GLY A 26 4.17 4.40 8.99
CA GLY A 26 4.86 3.84 10.15
C GLY A 26 5.44 2.46 9.86
N ASN A 27 6.17 1.89 10.82
CA ASN A 27 6.66 0.52 10.71
C ASN A 27 5.66 -0.47 11.31
N VAL A 28 5.62 -1.66 10.73
CA VAL A 28 4.78 -2.78 11.19
C VAL A 28 5.54 -4.09 11.08
N ASP A 29 5.18 -5.05 11.92
CA ASP A 29 5.58 -6.43 11.76
C ASP A 29 4.58 -7.10 10.81
N LEU A 30 5.08 -7.70 9.73
CA LEU A 30 4.27 -8.29 8.67
C LEU A 30 4.64 -9.76 8.50
N LYS A 31 3.62 -10.60 8.44
CA LYS A 31 3.74 -12.03 8.11
C LYS A 31 2.95 -12.32 6.85
N ALA A 32 3.60 -12.89 5.84
CA ALA A 32 2.94 -13.28 4.59
C ALA A 32 2.59 -14.77 4.57
N SER A 33 1.49 -15.10 3.89
CA SER A 33 1.05 -16.46 3.64
C SER A 33 0.59 -16.57 2.19
N PRO A 34 1.35 -17.25 1.30
CA PRO A 34 0.88 -17.57 -0.03
C PRO A 34 -0.26 -18.59 0.05
N SER A 35 -1.24 -18.47 -0.82
CA SER A 35 -2.34 -19.42 -0.97
C SER A 35 -2.19 -20.16 -2.29
N TYR A 36 -2.30 -21.49 -2.25
CA TYR A 36 -2.19 -22.35 -3.42
C TYR A 36 -3.42 -23.23 -3.55
N PRO A 37 -4.00 -23.36 -4.76
CA PRO A 37 -3.93 -22.45 -5.94
C PRO A 37 -4.61 -21.09 -5.66
N PRO A 38 -4.44 -20.05 -6.52
CA PRO A 38 -3.90 -20.02 -7.89
C PRO A 38 -2.38 -19.75 -8.02
N ASN A 39 -1.78 -20.37 -9.04
CA ASN A 39 -0.42 -20.11 -9.50
C ASN A 39 -0.40 -19.88 -11.02
N GLY A 40 0.58 -19.14 -11.53
CA GLY A 40 0.67 -18.87 -12.95
C GLY A 40 2.08 -18.63 -13.45
N TYR A 41 2.29 -18.94 -14.72
CA TYR A 41 3.56 -18.72 -15.39
C TYR A 41 3.71 -17.25 -15.76
N ALA A 42 4.76 -16.62 -15.21
CA ALA A 42 5.08 -15.22 -15.47
C ALA A 42 6.59 -15.01 -15.60
N TYR A 43 6.95 -14.08 -16.47
CA TYR A 43 8.30 -13.58 -16.72
C TYR A 43 8.49 -12.24 -16.05
N PHE A 44 9.64 -12.07 -15.40
CA PHE A 44 10.13 -10.78 -14.96
C PHE A 44 11.46 -10.48 -15.65
N SER A 45 11.71 -9.22 -15.93
CA SER A 45 13.04 -8.75 -16.37
C SER A 45 14.04 -8.79 -15.22
N TYR A 46 13.57 -8.65 -13.98
CA TYR A 46 14.35 -8.81 -12.77
C TYR A 46 13.49 -9.36 -11.62
N PRO A 47 13.86 -10.49 -11.01
CA PRO A 47 14.90 -11.42 -11.45
C PRO A 47 14.58 -11.98 -12.84
N THR A 48 15.56 -12.05 -13.73
CA THR A 48 15.31 -12.36 -15.14
C THR A 48 14.88 -13.81 -15.30
N GLY A 49 13.71 -14.03 -15.90
CA GLY A 49 13.29 -15.37 -16.33
C GLY A 49 11.80 -15.64 -16.12
N TYR A 50 11.36 -16.74 -16.71
CA TYR A 50 10.03 -17.27 -16.47
C TYR A 50 10.04 -18.25 -15.30
N ASN A 51 9.10 -18.10 -14.38
CA ASN A 51 8.86 -19.05 -13.30
C ASN A 51 7.35 -19.25 -13.08
N ASN A 52 7.01 -20.27 -12.30
CA ASN A 52 5.65 -20.44 -11.81
C ASN A 52 5.50 -19.70 -10.47
N TRP A 53 4.70 -18.64 -10.46
CA TRP A 53 4.52 -17.76 -9.32
C TRP A 53 3.18 -18.00 -8.64
N VAL A 54 3.12 -17.74 -7.34
CA VAL A 54 1.83 -17.68 -6.62
C VAL A 54 1.12 -16.43 -7.04
N LEU A 55 -0.21 -16.49 -7.18
CA LEU A 55 -1.01 -15.32 -7.57
C LEU A 55 -2.00 -14.87 -6.49
N ASP A 56 -1.96 -15.52 -5.32
CA ASP A 56 -2.78 -15.21 -4.16
C ASP A 56 -1.93 -15.13 -2.89
N TYR A 57 -1.99 -13.97 -2.24
CA TYR A 57 -1.19 -13.62 -1.08
C TYR A 57 -2.05 -12.99 -0.01
N HIS A 58 -1.87 -13.47 1.21
CA HIS A 58 -2.45 -12.90 2.40
C HIS A 58 -1.35 -12.40 3.32
N VAL A 59 -1.61 -11.32 4.04
CA VAL A 59 -0.72 -10.79 5.07
C VAL A 59 -1.45 -10.58 6.38
N SER A 60 -0.75 -10.83 7.49
CA SER A 60 -1.13 -10.41 8.83
C SER A 60 -0.16 -9.30 9.26
N ILE A 61 -0.71 -8.22 9.81
CA ILE A 61 0.04 -7.03 10.21
C ILE A 61 -0.11 -6.84 11.72
N ASN A 62 1.01 -6.83 12.46
CA ASN A 62 1.09 -6.76 13.92
C ASN A 62 0.18 -7.80 14.61
N ASP A 63 0.28 -9.07 14.21
CA ASP A 63 -0.61 -10.18 14.64
C ASP A 63 -2.11 -9.94 14.38
N GLY A 64 -2.44 -9.01 13.48
CA GLY A 64 -3.81 -8.73 13.08
C GLY A 64 -4.46 -9.87 12.27
N PRO A 65 -5.74 -9.73 11.93
CA PRO A 65 -6.41 -10.68 11.04
C PRO A 65 -5.69 -10.72 9.68
N TRP A 66 -5.74 -11.89 9.04
CA TRP A 66 -5.27 -12.03 7.67
C TRP A 66 -6.09 -11.16 6.72
N SER A 67 -5.38 -10.48 5.82
CA SER A 67 -5.96 -9.60 4.82
C SER A 67 -5.31 -9.84 3.47
N GLU A 68 -6.06 -9.56 2.41
CA GLU A 68 -5.57 -9.59 1.03
C GLU A 68 -4.37 -8.67 0.84
N ALA A 69 -3.37 -9.17 0.13
CA ALA A 69 -2.21 -8.41 -0.31
C ALA A 69 -1.85 -8.73 -1.76
N PHE A 70 -1.11 -7.83 -2.40
CA PHE A 70 -0.57 -8.05 -3.73
C PHE A 70 0.93 -7.84 -3.73
N CYS A 71 1.67 -8.74 -4.37
CA CYS A 71 3.09 -8.56 -4.63
C CYS A 71 3.30 -7.42 -5.63
N VAL A 72 4.29 -6.55 -5.39
CA VAL A 72 4.66 -5.45 -6.29
C VAL A 72 6.08 -5.59 -6.83
N GLU A 73 6.65 -6.78 -6.72
CA GLU A 73 7.96 -7.12 -7.25
C GLU A 73 8.03 -8.63 -7.52
N GLY A 74 9.12 -9.10 -8.11
CA GLY A 74 9.39 -10.52 -8.35
C GLY A 74 10.41 -11.09 -7.38
N GLN A 75 10.38 -10.72 -6.10
CA GLN A 75 11.35 -11.18 -5.10
C GLN A 75 10.85 -12.42 -4.36
N ASP A 76 11.76 -13.07 -3.63
CA ASP A 76 11.40 -14.21 -2.79
C ASP A 76 10.46 -13.78 -1.65
N LEU A 77 9.43 -14.61 -1.41
CA LEU A 77 8.55 -14.47 -0.27
C LEU A 77 9.19 -15.05 0.98
N THR A 78 8.99 -14.36 2.11
CA THR A 78 9.25 -14.90 3.46
C THR A 78 7.94 -15.12 4.20
N THR A 79 7.80 -16.29 4.83
CA THR A 79 6.68 -16.60 5.75
C THR A 79 7.02 -16.30 7.21
N ALA A 80 8.26 -15.90 7.49
CA ALA A 80 8.65 -15.38 8.78
C ALA A 80 8.03 -13.99 8.98
N GLU A 81 7.82 -13.62 10.23
CA GLU A 81 7.46 -12.26 10.58
C GLU A 81 8.68 -11.36 10.41
N VAL A 82 8.54 -10.30 9.61
CA VAL A 82 9.61 -9.35 9.30
C VAL A 82 9.04 -7.94 9.36
N GLN A 83 9.87 -6.97 9.74
CA GLN A 83 9.45 -5.57 9.82
C GLN A 83 9.41 -4.91 8.42
N TYR A 84 8.34 -4.16 8.16
CA TYR A 84 8.12 -3.36 6.95
C TYR A 84 7.83 -1.91 7.32
N THR A 85 8.14 -0.98 6.42
CA THR A 85 7.65 0.39 6.49
C THR A 85 6.41 0.50 5.60
N LEU A 86 5.30 0.99 6.16
CA LEU A 86 4.11 1.31 5.39
C LEU A 86 4.25 2.72 4.81
N LEU A 87 4.06 2.82 3.50
CA LEU A 87 4.06 4.07 2.76
C LEU A 87 2.66 4.40 2.25
N THR A 88 2.34 5.70 2.18
CA THR A 88 1.14 6.16 1.47
C THR A 88 1.33 6.00 -0.03
N ILE A 89 0.25 5.72 -0.76
CA ILE A 89 0.28 5.61 -2.21
C ILE A 89 -0.26 6.91 -2.79
N ASP A 90 0.65 7.83 -3.07
CA ASP A 90 0.38 9.14 -3.67
C ASP A 90 1.66 9.66 -4.36
N ALA A 91 1.64 10.89 -4.84
CA ALA A 91 2.79 11.50 -5.54
C ALA A 91 4.09 11.53 -4.71
N SER A 92 4.03 11.43 -3.38
CA SER A 92 5.20 11.38 -2.49
C SER A 92 6.04 10.12 -2.68
N LEU A 93 5.52 9.05 -3.29
CA LEU A 93 6.29 7.83 -3.59
C LEU A 93 7.56 8.12 -4.42
N SER A 94 7.51 9.16 -5.25
CA SER A 94 8.67 9.65 -6.02
C SER A 94 9.86 10.04 -5.13
N THR A 95 9.62 10.50 -3.90
CA THR A 95 10.67 10.83 -2.94
C THR A 95 11.42 9.60 -2.41
N PHE A 96 10.84 8.41 -2.57
CA PHE A 96 11.46 7.13 -2.22
C PHE A 96 12.04 6.41 -3.45
N GLY A 97 12.15 7.08 -4.59
CA GLY A 97 12.70 6.50 -5.83
C GLY A 97 11.74 5.59 -6.59
N LEU A 98 10.44 5.65 -6.28
CA LEU A 98 9.40 4.83 -6.90
C LEU A 98 8.62 5.64 -7.95
N THR A 99 8.14 4.97 -9.00
CA THR A 99 7.24 5.58 -9.98
C THR A 99 5.82 5.65 -9.42
N ALA A 100 5.43 6.80 -8.87
CA ALA A 100 4.14 6.94 -8.17
C ALA A 100 2.92 6.51 -9.01
N LEU A 101 2.93 6.77 -10.32
CA LEU A 101 1.83 6.40 -11.21
C LEU A 101 1.60 4.88 -11.25
N ASN A 102 2.66 4.10 -11.41
CA ASN A 102 2.61 2.62 -11.42
C ASN A 102 1.96 2.05 -10.15
N PHE A 103 2.27 2.62 -8.99
CA PHE A 103 1.68 2.20 -7.72
C PHE A 103 0.23 2.68 -7.54
N LEU A 104 -0.14 3.84 -8.11
CA LEU A 104 -1.54 4.30 -8.15
C LEU A 104 -2.39 3.42 -9.05
N GLU A 105 -1.85 3.00 -10.20
CA GLU A 105 -2.45 2.01 -11.11
C GLU A 105 -2.67 0.67 -10.40
N ALA A 106 -1.61 0.14 -9.78
CA ALA A 106 -1.69 -1.12 -9.04
C ALA A 106 -2.69 -1.05 -7.86
N ALA A 107 -2.74 0.09 -7.14
CA ALA A 107 -3.72 0.30 -6.09
C ALA A 107 -5.16 0.40 -6.64
N ALA A 108 -5.36 0.99 -7.81
CA ALA A 108 -6.68 1.06 -8.47
C ALA A 108 -7.15 -0.34 -8.90
N VAL A 109 -6.26 -1.16 -9.47
CA VAL A 109 -6.52 -2.58 -9.78
C VAL A 109 -6.94 -3.34 -8.52
N ALA A 110 -6.16 -3.20 -7.44
CA ALA A 110 -6.43 -3.88 -6.17
C ALA A 110 -7.77 -3.45 -5.54
N ASP A 111 -8.10 -2.16 -5.60
CA ASP A 111 -9.37 -1.62 -5.11
C ASP A 111 -10.56 -2.11 -5.93
N TYR A 112 -10.45 -2.12 -7.26
CA TYR A 112 -11.49 -2.63 -8.14
C TYR A 112 -11.75 -4.12 -7.92
N PHE A 113 -10.70 -4.95 -7.82
CA PHE A 113 -10.82 -6.35 -7.46
C PHE A 113 -11.59 -6.52 -6.14
N ARG A 114 -11.17 -5.80 -5.10
CA ARG A 114 -11.77 -5.92 -3.77
C ARG A 114 -13.24 -5.52 -3.76
N ASN A 115 -13.62 -4.50 -4.53
CA ASN A 115 -15.00 -4.01 -4.52
C ASN A 115 -15.96 -4.87 -5.37
N ASN A 116 -15.45 -5.63 -6.34
CA ASN A 116 -16.29 -6.35 -7.31
C ASN A 116 -16.15 -7.88 -7.26
N TYR A 117 -14.99 -8.39 -6.85
CA TYR A 117 -14.63 -9.81 -7.00
C TYR A 117 -13.99 -10.41 -5.75
N PHE A 118 -14.13 -9.77 -4.60
CA PHE A 118 -13.62 -10.30 -3.33
C PHE A 118 -14.10 -11.74 -3.09
N ASN A 119 -13.18 -12.64 -2.73
CA ASN A 119 -13.35 -14.10 -2.63
C ASN A 119 -13.43 -14.88 -3.95
N ASN A 120 -13.11 -14.28 -5.10
CA ASN A 120 -12.97 -15.01 -6.36
C ASN A 120 -11.49 -15.20 -6.73
N ASN A 121 -11.01 -16.45 -6.64
CA ASN A 121 -9.60 -16.79 -6.84
C ASN A 121 -9.10 -16.49 -8.26
N ASN A 122 -9.93 -16.65 -9.30
CA ASN A 122 -9.50 -16.34 -10.68
C ASN A 122 -9.27 -14.84 -10.86
N TYR A 123 -10.20 -14.02 -10.36
CA TYR A 123 -10.06 -12.56 -10.41
C TYR A 123 -8.97 -12.06 -9.47
N LYS A 124 -8.70 -12.76 -8.36
CA LYS A 124 -7.54 -12.48 -7.50
C LYS A 124 -6.23 -12.68 -8.27
N ALA A 125 -6.13 -13.80 -8.98
CA ALA A 125 -4.98 -14.10 -9.81
C ALA A 125 -4.81 -13.09 -10.95
N GLY A 126 -5.89 -12.78 -11.68
CA GLY A 126 -5.89 -11.75 -12.71
C GLY A 126 -5.50 -10.37 -12.16
N ALA A 127 -5.99 -10.00 -10.98
CA ALA A 127 -5.60 -8.76 -10.30
C ALA A 127 -4.09 -8.75 -9.96
N GLN A 128 -3.51 -9.87 -9.53
CA GLN A 128 -2.07 -9.94 -9.25
C GLN A 128 -1.23 -9.76 -10.53
N LEU A 129 -1.66 -10.31 -11.67
CA LEU A 129 -0.99 -10.10 -12.95
C LEU A 129 -1.11 -8.64 -13.39
N ALA A 130 -2.29 -8.05 -13.29
CA ALA A 130 -2.51 -6.65 -13.62
C ALA A 130 -1.70 -5.70 -12.71
N VAL A 131 -1.56 -6.02 -11.41
CA VAL A 131 -0.67 -5.28 -10.50
C VAL A 131 0.78 -5.34 -10.99
N TRP A 132 1.29 -6.51 -11.36
CA TRP A 132 2.67 -6.61 -11.86
C TRP A 132 2.85 -5.88 -13.19
N GLU A 133 1.92 -6.01 -14.12
CA GLU A 133 1.92 -5.25 -15.38
C GLU A 133 2.00 -3.74 -15.12
N SER A 134 1.14 -3.19 -14.25
CA SER A 134 1.19 -1.77 -13.85
C SER A 134 2.52 -1.37 -13.20
N ILE A 135 3.18 -2.27 -12.48
CA ILE A 135 4.43 -1.95 -11.79
C ILE A 135 5.62 -1.96 -12.74
N PHE A 136 5.71 -2.96 -13.61
CA PHE A 136 6.90 -3.24 -14.39
C PHE A 136 6.88 -2.63 -15.79
N ASP A 137 5.71 -2.34 -16.34
CA ASP A 137 5.54 -1.84 -17.69
C ASP A 137 4.83 -0.49 -17.75
N THR A 138 4.96 0.19 -18.88
CA THR A 138 4.30 1.48 -19.14
C THR A 138 3.02 1.36 -19.96
N ASP A 139 2.92 0.29 -20.74
CA ASP A 139 1.74 -0.05 -21.53
C ASP A 139 1.23 -1.40 -21.02
N PHE A 140 -0.08 -1.58 -20.93
CA PHE A 140 -0.65 -2.85 -20.47
C PHE A 140 -0.72 -3.86 -21.61
N ASP A 141 0.27 -4.74 -21.69
CA ASP A 141 0.36 -5.86 -22.63
C ASP A 141 1.09 -7.03 -21.98
N LEU A 142 0.33 -7.95 -21.40
CA LEU A 142 0.83 -9.17 -20.75
C LEU A 142 1.71 -10.06 -21.67
N THR A 143 1.74 -9.81 -22.98
CA THR A 143 2.53 -10.60 -23.95
C THR A 143 3.89 -9.99 -24.29
N ALA A 144 4.11 -8.71 -23.96
CA ALA A 144 5.32 -7.95 -24.28
C ALA A 144 5.89 -7.25 -23.03
N GLY A 145 6.96 -6.47 -23.17
CA GLY A 145 7.47 -5.68 -22.05
C GLY A 145 8.37 -6.41 -21.05
N ALA A 146 8.53 -5.78 -19.89
CA ALA A 146 9.40 -6.17 -18.81
C ALA A 146 8.81 -7.24 -17.92
N PHE A 147 7.48 -7.25 -17.78
CA PHE A 147 6.67 -8.32 -17.21
C PHE A 147 5.86 -8.97 -18.33
N ARG A 148 5.77 -10.31 -18.32
CA ARG A 148 4.92 -11.04 -19.27
C ARG A 148 4.23 -12.17 -18.57
N ALA A 149 2.98 -12.44 -18.90
CA ALA A 149 2.20 -13.54 -18.38
C ALA A 149 1.52 -14.29 -19.53
N SER A 150 1.55 -15.61 -19.47
CA SER A 150 0.80 -16.46 -20.40
C SER A 150 0.13 -17.55 -19.58
N ASN A 151 -1.00 -17.21 -18.98
CA ASN A 151 -1.77 -18.10 -18.12
C ASN A 151 -3.28 -17.88 -18.29
N GLU A 152 -4.07 -18.77 -17.70
CA GLU A 152 -5.54 -18.78 -17.81
C GLU A 152 -6.23 -17.55 -17.19
N TYR A 153 -5.51 -16.73 -16.41
CA TYR A 153 -6.06 -15.55 -15.72
C TYR A 153 -5.83 -14.23 -16.47
N SER A 154 -5.31 -14.30 -17.70
CA SER A 154 -4.99 -13.10 -18.50
C SER A 154 -6.25 -12.32 -18.87
N ASP A 155 -7.37 -13.02 -19.11
CA ASP A 155 -8.65 -12.38 -19.43
C ASP A 155 -9.19 -11.58 -18.23
N GLU A 156 -9.11 -12.13 -17.00
CA GLU A 156 -9.47 -11.41 -15.78
C GLU A 156 -8.58 -10.20 -15.53
N ALA A 157 -7.28 -10.30 -15.81
CA ALA A 157 -6.34 -9.19 -15.68
C ALA A 157 -6.70 -8.02 -16.62
N VAL A 158 -6.96 -8.32 -17.90
CA VAL A 158 -7.40 -7.33 -18.91
C VAL A 158 -8.72 -6.70 -18.51
N LEU A 159 -9.69 -7.50 -18.05
CA LEU A 159 -11.00 -7.02 -17.63
C LEU A 159 -10.88 -6.00 -16.48
N ILE A 160 -10.08 -6.33 -15.46
CA ILE A 160 -9.87 -5.43 -14.32
C ILE A 160 -9.17 -4.15 -14.76
N TRP A 161 -8.12 -4.25 -15.58
CA TRP A 161 -7.40 -3.09 -16.08
C TRP A 161 -8.28 -2.15 -16.90
N ASP A 162 -9.06 -2.69 -17.83
CA ASP A 162 -9.98 -1.92 -18.68
C ASP A 162 -11.00 -1.12 -17.86
N ALA A 163 -11.39 -1.63 -16.70
CA ALA A 163 -12.32 -0.95 -15.80
C ALA A 163 -11.70 0.26 -15.07
N VAL A 164 -10.38 0.28 -14.85
CA VAL A 164 -9.71 1.29 -14.01
C VAL A 164 -8.83 2.29 -14.78
N LYS A 165 -8.31 1.92 -15.96
CA LYS A 165 -7.25 2.68 -16.66
C LYS A 165 -7.57 4.14 -16.98
N TYR A 166 -8.84 4.53 -17.05
CA TYR A 166 -9.25 5.91 -17.32
C TYR A 166 -9.60 6.71 -16.06
N ASN A 167 -9.61 6.08 -14.88
CA ASN A 167 -10.09 6.67 -13.62
C ASN A 167 -9.10 6.40 -12.48
N ILE A 168 -7.81 6.64 -12.71
CA ILE A 168 -6.78 6.42 -11.72
C ILE A 168 -6.80 7.55 -10.69
N PRO A 169 -6.98 7.26 -9.39
CA PRO A 169 -7.04 8.30 -8.37
C PRO A 169 -5.66 8.93 -8.15
N ALA A 170 -5.63 10.16 -7.67
CA ALA A 170 -4.38 10.86 -7.35
C ALA A 170 -3.69 10.32 -6.06
N TYR A 171 -4.42 9.55 -5.25
CA TYR A 171 -3.95 8.90 -4.04
C TYR A 171 -4.82 7.68 -3.72
N SER A 172 -4.28 6.72 -2.96
CA SER A 172 -5.05 5.62 -2.35
C SER A 172 -5.27 5.87 -0.86
N ASN A 173 -6.51 5.71 -0.39
CA ASN A 173 -6.86 5.72 1.02
C ASN A 173 -7.09 4.29 1.59
N THR A 174 -7.31 3.31 0.71
CA THR A 174 -7.62 1.92 1.04
C THR A 174 -6.41 1.00 0.99
N TRP A 175 -5.34 1.37 0.29
CA TRP A 175 -4.12 0.58 0.15
C TRP A 175 -2.90 1.35 0.63
N ALA A 176 -1.96 0.62 1.22
CA ALA A 176 -0.64 1.12 1.59
C ALA A 176 0.42 0.23 0.94
N LEU A 177 1.59 0.80 0.67
CA LEU A 177 2.74 0.04 0.17
C LEU A 177 3.60 -0.38 1.38
N ALA A 178 3.69 -1.67 1.65
CA ALA A 178 4.60 -2.24 2.64
C ALA A 178 5.96 -2.51 1.97
N VAL A 179 7.00 -1.81 2.43
CA VAL A 179 8.37 -1.97 1.92
C VAL A 179 9.32 -2.63 2.93
N ASN A 180 10.18 -3.52 2.44
CA ASN A 180 11.26 -4.16 3.19
C ASN A 180 12.60 -4.01 2.45
N PRO A 181 13.74 -3.72 3.13
CA PRO A 181 13.87 -3.44 4.54
C PRO A 181 13.14 -2.15 4.93
N THR A 182 13.02 -1.89 6.24
CA THR A 182 12.44 -0.63 6.71
C THR A 182 13.25 0.56 6.24
N ILE A 183 12.55 1.66 5.96
CA ILE A 183 13.15 2.91 5.48
C ILE A 183 12.73 4.09 6.37
N VAL A 184 13.55 5.13 6.36
CA VAL A 184 13.24 6.43 6.97
C VAL A 184 13.15 7.53 5.91
N SER A 185 12.62 8.69 6.29
CA SER A 185 12.51 9.84 5.40
C SER A 185 13.87 10.21 4.79
N GLY A 186 13.91 10.39 3.47
CA GLY A 186 15.11 10.68 2.70
C GLY A 186 15.86 9.45 2.17
N GLN A 187 15.42 8.24 2.49
CA GLN A 187 15.92 7.01 1.86
C GLN A 187 15.09 6.61 0.65
N THR A 188 15.72 5.93 -0.31
CA THR A 188 15.03 5.30 -1.44
C THR A 188 14.75 3.83 -1.14
N VAL A 189 13.68 3.28 -1.73
CA VAL A 189 13.46 1.83 -1.76
C VAL A 189 14.55 1.21 -2.64
N GLY A 190 15.43 0.42 -2.02
CA GLY A 190 16.56 -0.23 -2.69
C GLY A 190 16.28 -1.71 -2.97
N ASN A 191 17.34 -2.47 -3.26
CA ASN A 191 17.26 -3.93 -3.37
C ASN A 191 16.73 -4.52 -2.07
N THR A 192 15.61 -5.22 -2.18
CA THR A 192 14.90 -5.81 -1.06
C THR A 192 15.33 -7.27 -0.89
N PRO A 193 15.60 -7.74 0.34
CA PRO A 193 15.85 -9.16 0.58
C PRO A 193 14.54 -9.97 0.52
N PHE A 194 13.39 -9.31 0.62
CA PHE A 194 12.07 -9.91 0.63
C PHE A 194 11.08 -9.07 -0.18
N GLN A 195 10.09 -9.75 -0.73
CA GLN A 195 8.95 -9.20 -1.45
C GLN A 195 8.23 -8.03 -0.74
N ASN A 196 8.08 -6.90 -1.44
CA ASN A 196 7.20 -5.78 -1.08
C ASN A 196 5.73 -6.07 -1.43
N TYR A 197 4.79 -5.44 -0.71
CA TYR A 197 3.36 -5.70 -0.87
C TYR A 197 2.51 -4.43 -0.96
N LEU A 198 1.46 -4.44 -1.79
CA LEU A 198 0.26 -3.64 -1.52
C LEU A 198 -0.55 -4.35 -0.45
N VAL A 199 -0.75 -3.68 0.67
CA VAL A 199 -1.55 -4.18 1.79
C VAL A 199 -2.79 -3.33 1.95
N TYR A 200 -3.93 -3.96 2.16
CA TYR A 200 -5.16 -3.23 2.42
C TYR A 200 -5.01 -2.48 3.74
N ASN A 201 -4.96 -1.14 3.65
CA ASN A 201 -4.57 -0.20 4.69
C ASN A 201 -5.17 -0.61 6.04
N PRO A 202 -4.37 -1.20 6.95
CA PRO A 202 -4.81 -1.53 8.28
C PRO A 202 -4.80 -0.23 9.08
N VAL A 203 -5.78 0.65 8.84
CA VAL A 203 -5.81 2.01 9.38
C VAL A 203 -5.34 1.98 10.84
N PRO A 204 -4.13 2.47 11.13
CA PRO A 204 -3.60 2.35 12.47
C PRO A 204 -4.51 3.17 13.37
N ILE A 205 -5.06 2.52 14.40
CA ILE A 205 -5.84 3.13 15.48
C ILE A 205 -5.03 4.12 16.38
N PRO A 206 -3.69 4.38 16.27
CA PRO A 206 -3.02 5.33 17.18
C PRO A 206 -3.60 6.74 17.14
N GLY A 207 -3.96 7.24 15.95
CA GLY A 207 -4.53 8.58 15.80
C GLY A 207 -5.89 8.70 16.48
N ALA A 208 -6.73 7.67 16.35
CA ALA A 208 -8.04 7.63 16.99
C ALA A 208 -7.93 7.60 18.51
N ILE A 209 -6.97 6.86 19.09
CA ILE A 209 -6.76 6.83 20.54
C ILE A 209 -6.25 8.19 21.06
N TRP A 210 -5.34 8.85 20.35
CA TRP A 210 -4.88 10.19 20.72
C TRP A 210 -5.95 11.26 20.56
N LEU A 211 -6.72 11.22 19.48
CA LEU A 211 -7.86 12.12 19.26
C LEU A 211 -8.96 11.88 20.30
N LEU A 212 -9.28 10.62 20.60
CA LEU A 212 -10.23 10.26 21.64
C LEU A 212 -9.73 10.72 23.02
N GLY A 213 -8.47 10.44 23.34
CA GLY A 213 -7.83 10.82 24.60
C GLY A 213 -7.78 12.33 24.80
N SER A 214 -7.35 13.08 23.78
CA SER A 214 -7.33 14.55 23.81
C SER A 214 -8.74 15.15 23.83
N GLY A 215 -9.70 14.56 23.11
CA GLY A 215 -11.11 14.93 23.15
C GLY A 215 -11.72 14.77 24.55
N LEU A 216 -11.47 13.64 25.22
CA LEU A 216 -11.92 13.39 26.59
C LEU A 216 -11.28 14.35 27.59
N LEU A 217 -9.97 14.60 27.49
CA LEU A 217 -9.30 15.60 28.33
C LEU A 217 -9.86 17.01 28.12
N GLY A 218 -10.18 17.37 26.87
CA GLY A 218 -10.85 18.62 26.53
C GLY A 218 -12.21 18.76 27.22
N LEU A 219 -13.05 17.71 27.19
CA LEU A 219 -14.34 17.69 27.88
C LEU A 219 -14.21 17.84 29.40
N VAL A 220 -13.23 17.17 30.02
CA VAL A 220 -12.95 17.32 31.46
C VAL A 220 -12.54 18.75 31.80
N ALA A 221 -11.69 19.38 30.98
CA ALA A 221 -11.27 20.77 31.17
C ALA A 221 -12.45 21.76 31.08
N VAL A 222 -13.37 21.55 30.13
CA VAL A 222 -14.60 22.37 30.00
C VAL A 222 -15.50 22.22 31.22
N ARG A 223 -15.69 21.00 31.74
CA ARG A 223 -16.51 20.76 32.94
C ARG A 223 -15.94 21.47 34.17
N ARG A 224 -14.61 21.50 34.33
CA ARG A 224 -13.96 22.18 35.47
C ARG A 224 -14.09 23.71 35.44
N ARG A 225 -14.24 24.33 34.26
CA ARG A 225 -14.43 25.78 34.15
C ARG A 225 -15.86 26.27 34.43
N ARG A 226 -16.84 25.36 34.44
CA ARG A 226 -18.26 25.69 34.69
C ARG A 226 -18.68 25.55 36.16
N LYS A 227 -17.80 25.04 37.02
CA LYS A 227 -17.94 25.11 38.48
C LYS A 227 -17.17 26.31 39.00
#